data_AF-A0A969ZDP3-F1
#
_entry.id   AF-A0A969ZDP3-F1
#
_cell.length_a   1.000
_cell.length_b   1.000
_cell.length_c   1.000
_cell.angle_alpha   90.00
_cell.angle_beta   90.00
_cell.angle_gamma   90.00
#
_symmetry.space_group_name_H-M   'P 1'
#
loop_
_entity.id
_entity.type
_entity.pdbx_description
1 polymer ?
#
loop_
_entity_poly.entity_id
_entity_poly.type
_entity_poly.pdbx_seq_one_letter_code
_entity_poly.pdbx_strand_id
1 'polypeptide(L)'
;MREKEKVTDYFLMTDYRDEMPEFMSPSRCFIIWQHKISDVSIIEAGIRKIIQAGCTHFSLFGEYFEKVIDIIKRLDLNNACLAYGSTTDLDGIARAIIHYHKKDEKPYCYLIYDDYYFAQYVKEDFIHHGRDVKEEIRIRMAANHGVVEFVYNGRDCIFSVSENDFMIGYLGYEKHFPIPEFALYEHLFDGKTFLQIWDDVKDQFV
;
A
#
# COMPACT_ATOMS: atom_id res chain seq x y z
N MET A 1 -19.62 5.35 9.36
CA MET A 1 -18.44 6.20 9.56
C MET A 1 -17.39 5.31 10.17
N ARG A 2 -16.27 5.09 9.48
CA ARG A 2 -15.08 4.51 10.10
C ARG A 2 -14.25 5.71 10.59
N GLU A 3 -13.70 5.63 11.80
CA GLU A 3 -12.82 6.69 12.28
C GLU A 3 -11.53 6.73 11.45
N LYS A 4 -10.88 7.91 11.42
CA LYS A 4 -9.54 8.10 10.85
C LYS A 4 -8.61 7.01 11.38
N GLU A 5 -7.94 6.30 10.49
CA GLU A 5 -7.02 5.23 10.89
C GLU A 5 -5.61 5.81 11.03
N LYS A 6 -5.09 5.84 12.27
CA LYS A 6 -3.71 6.23 12.56
C LYS A 6 -2.80 5.01 12.38
N VAL A 7 -1.96 5.01 11.35
CA VAL A 7 -0.99 3.93 11.09
C VAL A 7 0.28 4.18 11.91
N THR A 8 0.80 5.40 11.88
CA THR A 8 1.90 5.88 12.74
C THR A 8 1.62 7.32 13.18
N ASP A 9 2.52 7.92 13.96
CA ASP A 9 2.43 9.35 14.31
C ASP A 9 2.44 10.28 13.09
N TYR A 10 3.04 9.83 11.98
CA TYR A 10 3.20 10.64 10.76
C TYR A 10 2.58 9.97 9.53
N PHE A 11 1.75 8.94 9.70
CA PHE A 11 0.99 8.32 8.62
C PHE A 11 -0.46 8.08 9.02
N LEU A 12 -1.36 8.81 8.36
CA LEU A 12 -2.80 8.74 8.58
C LEU A 12 -3.51 8.27 7.31
N MET A 13 -4.56 7.49 7.51
CA MET A 13 -5.41 6.94 6.46
C MET A 13 -6.86 7.36 6.69
N THR A 14 -7.54 7.80 5.64
CA THR A 14 -8.96 8.18 5.71
C THR A 14 -9.71 7.78 4.45
N ASP A 15 -10.93 7.27 4.62
CA ASP A 15 -11.87 7.12 3.52
C ASP A 15 -12.25 8.53 3.03
N TYR A 16 -12.38 8.72 1.72
CA TYR A 16 -12.74 10.00 1.13
C TYR A 16 -14.11 10.54 1.59
N ARG A 17 -15.00 9.65 2.07
CA ARG A 17 -16.35 9.98 2.53
C ARG A 17 -16.39 10.48 3.97
N ASP A 18 -15.35 10.18 4.76
CA ASP A 18 -15.29 10.56 6.16
C ASP A 18 -14.77 12.01 6.33
N GLU A 19 -14.68 12.48 7.58
CA GLU A 19 -14.13 13.80 7.88
C GLU A 19 -12.63 13.85 7.62
N MET A 20 -12.15 14.88 6.92
CA MET A 20 -10.72 15.02 6.60
C MET A 20 -9.90 15.40 7.84
N PRO A 21 -8.66 14.91 7.97
CA PRO A 21 -7.73 15.37 9.00
C PRO A 21 -7.29 16.82 8.74
N GLU A 22 -6.84 17.49 9.80
CA GLU A 22 -6.07 18.74 9.65
C GLU A 22 -4.70 18.40 9.08
N PHE A 23 -4.29 19.06 7.98
CA PHE A 23 -3.02 18.77 7.34
C PHE A 23 -1.90 19.56 8.01
N MET A 24 -1.04 18.84 8.72
CA MET A 24 0.19 19.39 9.26
C MET A 24 1.26 19.57 8.17
N SER A 25 2.14 20.56 8.32
CA SER A 25 3.23 20.84 7.38
C SER A 25 4.59 20.46 8.00
N PRO A 26 5.56 19.91 7.24
CA PRO A 26 5.45 19.51 5.84
C PRO A 26 4.63 18.22 5.66
N SER A 27 3.80 18.17 4.61
CA SER A 27 3.00 16.98 4.28
C SER A 27 2.93 16.66 2.80
N ARG A 28 2.59 15.40 2.53
CA ARG A 28 2.17 14.92 1.20
C ARG A 28 0.89 14.13 1.33
N CYS A 29 -0.05 14.44 0.44
CA CYS A 29 -1.28 13.69 0.28
C CYS A 29 -1.12 12.68 -0.85
N PHE A 30 -1.37 11.43 -0.54
CA PHE A 30 -1.52 10.36 -1.51
C PHE A 30 -3.02 10.06 -1.65
N ILE A 31 -3.50 9.94 -2.88
CA ILE A 31 -4.91 9.66 -3.15
C ILE A 31 -4.99 8.39 -4.00
N ILE A 32 -5.69 7.37 -3.51
CA ILE A 32 -6.11 6.23 -4.31
C ILE A 32 -7.51 6.52 -4.82
N TRP A 33 -7.66 6.51 -6.14
CA TRP A 33 -8.95 6.62 -6.81
C TRP A 33 -9.12 5.52 -7.85
N GLN A 34 -9.57 4.36 -7.37
CA GLN A 34 -9.67 3.14 -8.18
C GLN A 34 -11.02 3.01 -8.87
N HIS A 35 -12.11 3.49 -8.26
CA HIS A 35 -13.46 3.25 -8.74
C HIS A 35 -13.97 4.35 -9.66
N LYS A 36 -14.82 3.94 -10.61
CA LYS A 36 -15.49 4.86 -11.51
C LYS A 36 -16.31 5.88 -10.72
N ILE A 37 -16.11 7.14 -11.07
CA ILE A 37 -16.77 8.28 -10.46
C ILE A 37 -18.22 8.36 -10.93
N SER A 38 -19.16 7.88 -10.10
CA SER A 38 -20.61 7.97 -10.35
C SER A 38 -21.18 9.35 -10.04
N ASP A 39 -20.63 10.04 -9.03
CA ASP A 39 -21.03 11.39 -8.64
C ASP A 39 -19.79 12.27 -8.41
N VAL A 40 -19.59 13.24 -9.30
CA VAL A 40 -18.45 14.16 -9.26
C VAL A 40 -18.53 15.11 -8.08
N SER A 41 -19.75 15.45 -7.62
CA SER A 41 -19.95 16.45 -6.56
C SER A 41 -19.39 16.01 -5.22
N ILE A 42 -19.46 14.70 -4.92
CA ILE A 42 -18.92 14.12 -3.69
C ILE A 42 -17.40 14.24 -3.67
N ILE A 43 -16.75 14.00 -4.81
CA ILE A 43 -15.30 14.08 -4.94
C ILE A 43 -14.84 15.52 -4.88
N GLU A 44 -15.53 16.42 -5.59
CA GLU A 44 -15.24 17.85 -5.50
C GLU A 44 -15.34 18.36 -4.06
N ALA A 45 -16.35 17.92 -3.30
CA ALA A 45 -16.46 18.26 -1.89
C ALA A 45 -15.30 17.70 -1.05
N GLY A 46 -14.90 16.44 -1.29
CA GLY A 46 -13.74 15.83 -0.62
C GLY A 46 -12.43 16.56 -0.93
N ILE A 47 -12.12 16.77 -2.21
CA ILE A 47 -10.93 17.50 -2.67
C ILE A 47 -10.92 18.94 -2.15
N ARG A 48 -12.07 19.62 -2.15
CA ARG A 48 -12.17 20.98 -1.59
C ARG A 48 -11.80 20.99 -0.10
N LYS A 49 -12.27 20.02 0.68
CA LYS A 49 -11.89 19.90 2.11
C LYS A 49 -10.39 19.68 2.26
N ILE A 50 -9.78 18.84 1.42
CA ILE A 50 -8.33 18.55 1.47
C ILE A 50 -7.49 19.79 1.15
N ILE A 51 -7.87 20.55 0.11
CA ILE A 51 -7.22 21.83 -0.23
C ILE A 51 -7.41 22.85 0.89
N GLN A 52 -8.63 22.99 1.41
CA GLN A 52 -8.94 23.92 2.50
C GLN A 52 -8.20 23.58 3.80
N ALA A 53 -7.90 22.31 4.03
CA ALA A 53 -7.10 21.86 5.16
C ALA A 53 -5.60 22.18 5.01
N GLY A 54 -5.16 22.74 3.87
CA GLY A 54 -3.80 23.23 3.66
C GLY A 54 -2.92 22.32 2.80
N CYS A 55 -3.47 21.28 2.18
CA CYS A 55 -2.69 20.41 1.31
C CYS A 55 -2.30 21.10 -0.01
N THR A 56 -1.01 21.07 -0.34
CA THR A 56 -0.45 21.66 -1.56
C THR A 56 0.24 20.65 -2.48
N HIS A 57 0.41 19.40 -2.03
CA HIS A 57 1.16 18.37 -2.77
C HIS A 57 0.37 17.07 -2.84
N PHE A 58 -0.06 16.70 -4.04
CA PHE A 58 -0.90 15.55 -4.32
C PHE A 58 -0.18 14.54 -5.21
N SER A 59 -0.15 13.29 -4.77
CA SER A 59 0.25 12.11 -5.55
C SER A 59 -0.95 11.20 -5.72
N LEU A 60 -1.48 11.10 -6.93
CA LEU A 60 -2.70 10.37 -7.21
C LEU A 60 -2.42 9.04 -7.92
N PHE A 61 -3.22 8.03 -7.62
CA PHE A 61 -3.12 6.71 -8.20
C PHE A 61 -4.48 6.08 -8.44
N GLY A 62 -4.49 4.97 -9.19
CA GLY A 62 -5.70 4.24 -9.55
C GLY A 62 -6.21 4.61 -10.94
N GLU A 63 -7.16 3.83 -11.46
CA GLU A 63 -7.63 3.92 -12.85
C GLU A 63 -8.21 5.30 -13.22
N TYR A 64 -8.79 6.02 -12.25
CA TYR A 64 -9.51 7.27 -12.49
C TYR A 64 -8.80 8.52 -11.94
N PHE A 65 -7.48 8.44 -11.70
CA PHE A 65 -6.71 9.51 -11.08
C PHE A 65 -6.74 10.84 -11.85
N GLU A 66 -6.75 10.80 -13.20
CA GLU A 66 -6.71 12.00 -14.05
C GLU A 66 -7.90 12.91 -13.78
N LYS A 67 -9.09 12.33 -13.60
CA LYS A 67 -10.30 13.08 -13.31
C LYS A 67 -10.22 13.81 -11.97
N VAL A 68 -9.50 13.24 -11.00
CA VAL A 68 -9.24 13.89 -9.71
C VAL A 68 -8.22 15.02 -9.85
N ILE A 69 -7.20 14.87 -10.70
CA ILE A 69 -6.26 15.96 -11.04
C ILE A 69 -7.02 17.16 -11.63
N ASP A 70 -7.94 16.93 -12.57
CA ASP A 70 -8.74 18.00 -13.16
C ASP A 70 -9.62 18.72 -12.13
N ILE A 71 -10.17 17.96 -11.17
CA ILE A 71 -10.91 18.52 -10.04
C ILE A 71 -9.98 19.40 -9.19
N ILE A 72 -8.78 18.94 -8.82
CA ILE A 72 -7.82 19.72 -8.04
C ILE A 72 -7.48 21.03 -8.75
N LYS A 73 -7.11 20.96 -10.03
CA LYS A 73 -6.73 22.15 -10.83
C LYS A 73 -7.85 23.20 -10.90
N ARG A 74 -9.11 22.76 -11.02
CA ARG A 74 -10.27 23.67 -11.04
C ARG A 74 -10.57 24.29 -9.68
N LEU A 75 -10.31 23.57 -8.59
CA LEU A 75 -10.54 24.04 -7.23
C LEU A 75 -9.39 24.90 -6.70
N ASP A 76 -8.18 24.70 -7.22
CA ASP A 76 -6.98 25.46 -6.88
C ASP A 76 -6.91 26.79 -7.64
N LEU A 77 -7.70 27.76 -7.18
CA LEU A 77 -7.81 29.10 -7.81
C LEU A 77 -6.48 29.88 -7.85
N ASN A 78 -5.51 29.51 -7.02
CA ASN A 78 -4.24 30.24 -6.87
C ASN A 78 -3.06 29.50 -7.52
N ASN A 79 -3.28 28.34 -8.15
CA ASN A 79 -2.22 27.46 -8.66
C ASN A 79 -1.16 27.11 -7.58
N ALA A 80 -1.60 26.97 -6.33
CA ALA A 80 -0.73 26.64 -5.20
C ALA A 80 -0.47 25.13 -5.05
N CYS A 81 -1.27 24.30 -5.72
CA CYS A 81 -1.24 22.85 -5.62
C CYS A 81 -0.41 22.23 -6.74
N LEU A 82 0.52 21.36 -6.37
CA LEU A 82 1.18 20.45 -7.29
C LEU A 82 0.48 19.10 -7.26
N ALA A 83 -0.18 18.73 -8.36
CA ALA A 83 -0.86 17.44 -8.50
C ALA A 83 -0.31 16.66 -9.69
N TYR A 84 0.11 15.42 -9.42
CA TYR A 84 0.53 14.47 -10.43
C TYR A 84 0.03 13.08 -10.04
N GLY A 85 -0.06 12.18 -11.02
CA GLY A 85 -0.51 10.83 -10.75
C GLY A 85 -0.11 9.86 -11.82
N SER A 86 -0.45 8.61 -11.59
CA SER A 86 -0.10 7.49 -12.45
C SER A 86 -1.07 6.34 -12.22
N THR A 87 -1.27 5.51 -13.24
CA THR A 87 -2.00 4.23 -13.14
C THR A 87 -1.21 3.16 -12.37
N THR A 88 -0.19 3.53 -11.59
CA THR A 88 0.81 2.62 -10.99
C THR A 88 0.17 1.49 -10.17
N ASP A 89 0.84 0.34 -10.15
CA ASP A 89 0.52 -0.79 -9.30
C ASP A 89 0.65 -0.52 -7.78
N LEU A 90 0.06 -1.42 -6.99
CA LEU A 90 0.05 -1.41 -5.51
C LEU A 90 1.43 -1.13 -4.89
N ASP A 91 2.46 -1.82 -5.38
CA ASP A 91 3.83 -1.71 -4.89
C ASP A 91 4.44 -0.33 -5.18
N GLY A 92 4.10 0.30 -6.29
CA GLY A 92 4.54 1.65 -6.61
C GLY A 92 4.05 2.69 -5.60
N ILE A 93 2.80 2.58 -5.15
CA ILE A 93 2.19 3.51 -4.17
C ILE A 93 2.88 3.38 -2.83
N ALA A 94 2.96 2.14 -2.31
CA ALA A 94 3.56 1.89 -1.01
C ALA A 94 5.02 2.36 -0.99
N ARG A 95 5.82 2.02 -2.01
CA ARG A 95 7.22 2.49 -2.12
C ARG A 95 7.33 4.02 -2.13
N ALA A 96 6.44 4.72 -2.84
CA ALA A 96 6.42 6.18 -2.85
C ALA A 96 6.13 6.76 -1.45
N ILE A 97 5.18 6.16 -0.72
CA ILE A 97 4.85 6.54 0.66
C ILE A 97 6.04 6.28 1.59
N ILE A 98 6.63 5.09 1.53
CA ILE A 98 7.78 4.69 2.37
C ILE A 98 8.99 5.61 2.11
N HIS A 99 9.32 5.84 0.85
CA HIS A 99 10.44 6.72 0.46
C HIS A 99 10.24 8.14 1.01
N TYR A 100 9.01 8.66 0.93
CA TYR A 100 8.70 9.98 1.46
C TYR A 100 8.77 10.01 3.00
N HIS A 101 8.26 8.98 3.66
CA HIS A 101 8.21 8.88 5.12
C HIS A 101 9.58 8.65 5.78
N LYS A 102 10.54 8.05 5.06
CA LYS A 102 11.91 7.78 5.54
C LYS A 102 12.85 8.99 5.56
N LYS A 103 12.40 10.17 5.13
CA LYS A 103 13.22 11.40 5.19
C LYS A 103 13.48 11.81 6.65
N ASP A 104 14.63 12.44 6.91
CA ASP A 104 15.09 12.83 8.26
C ASP A 104 14.06 13.68 9.03
N GLU A 105 13.25 14.47 8.32
CA GLU A 105 12.21 15.33 8.88
C GLU A 105 10.87 14.61 9.15
N LYS A 106 10.72 13.33 8.76
CA LYS A 106 9.49 12.52 8.88
C LYS A 106 8.21 13.30 8.53
N PRO A 107 8.08 13.78 7.30
CA PRO A 107 6.92 14.57 6.90
C PRO A 107 5.62 13.78 7.05
N TYR A 108 4.52 14.48 7.33
CA TYR A 108 3.22 13.85 7.48
C TYR A 108 2.70 13.27 6.16
N CYS A 109 2.37 12.00 6.19
CA CYS A 109 1.75 11.28 5.09
C CYS A 109 0.25 11.12 5.35
N TYR A 110 -0.55 11.52 4.37
CA TYR A 110 -2.00 11.29 4.38
C TYR A 110 -2.36 10.42 3.19
N LEU A 111 -2.95 9.26 3.42
CA LEU A 111 -3.50 8.41 2.37
C LEU A 111 -5.02 8.49 2.40
N ILE A 112 -5.58 9.04 1.33
CA ILE A 112 -7.01 9.15 1.12
C ILE A 112 -7.41 8.12 0.07
N TYR A 113 -8.44 7.34 0.35
CA TYR A 113 -8.77 6.20 -0.50
C TYR A 113 -10.27 6.09 -0.75
N ASP A 114 -10.63 5.62 -1.95
CA ASP A 114 -11.98 5.15 -2.32
C ASP A 114 -12.10 3.61 -2.31
N ASP A 115 -10.97 2.91 -2.28
CA ASP A 115 -10.87 1.45 -2.20
C ASP A 115 -10.22 1.04 -0.86
N TYR A 116 -11.02 0.43 0.00
CA TYR A 116 -10.56 -0.02 1.32
C TYR A 116 -9.55 -1.16 1.21
N TYR A 117 -9.74 -2.12 0.30
CA TYR A 117 -8.84 -3.27 0.17
C TYR A 117 -7.46 -2.81 -0.29
N PHE A 118 -7.42 -1.95 -1.32
CA PHE A 118 -6.19 -1.34 -1.80
C PHE A 118 -5.47 -0.58 -0.68
N ALA A 119 -6.22 0.23 0.08
CA ALA A 119 -5.66 0.99 1.19
C ALA A 119 -5.05 0.09 2.28
N GLN A 120 -5.69 -1.03 2.61
CA GLN A 120 -5.14 -1.99 3.59
C GLN A 120 -3.84 -2.65 3.08
N TYR A 121 -3.75 -3.00 1.80
CA TYR A 121 -2.50 -3.49 1.23
C TYR A 121 -1.36 -2.48 1.36
N VAL A 122 -1.62 -1.21 1.03
CA VAL A 122 -0.61 -0.15 1.17
C VAL A 122 -0.19 0.04 2.63
N LYS A 123 -1.14 -0.09 3.57
CA LYS A 123 -0.88 -0.03 5.01
C LYS A 123 0.02 -1.16 5.47
N GLU A 124 -0.35 -2.40 5.13
CA GLU A 124 0.42 -3.59 5.49
C GLU A 124 1.81 -3.51 4.86
N ASP A 125 1.89 -3.10 3.60
CA ASP A 125 3.18 -2.91 2.95
C ASP A 125 4.03 -1.87 3.64
N PHE A 126 3.45 -0.71 3.97
CA PHE A 126 4.13 0.34 4.72
C PHE A 126 4.62 -0.13 6.10
N ILE A 127 3.77 -0.83 6.86
CA ILE A 127 4.12 -1.40 8.18
C ILE A 127 5.25 -2.41 8.06
N HIS A 128 5.23 -3.21 7.00
CA HIS A 128 6.21 -4.27 6.77
C HIS A 128 7.45 -3.80 6.00
N HIS A 129 7.44 -2.62 5.38
CA HIS A 129 8.55 -2.11 4.56
C HIS A 129 9.52 -1.22 5.32
N GLY A 130 10.31 -1.94 6.10
CA GLY A 130 11.67 -1.56 6.43
C GLY A 130 12.72 -2.08 5.45
N ARG A 131 12.48 -3.03 4.53
CA ARG A 131 13.59 -3.70 3.83
C ARG A 131 13.27 -4.15 2.40
N ASP A 132 14.33 -4.29 1.63
CA ASP A 132 14.54 -5.15 0.46
C ASP A 132 13.90 -6.55 0.51
N VAL A 133 13.17 -6.94 1.56
CA VAL A 133 12.68 -8.32 1.79
C VAL A 133 11.81 -8.82 0.65
N LYS A 134 10.87 -8.03 0.12
CA LYS A 134 10.08 -8.46 -1.05
C LYS A 134 10.95 -8.72 -2.27
N GLU A 135 11.92 -7.84 -2.51
CA GLU A 135 12.85 -7.97 -3.62
C GLU A 135 13.82 -9.14 -3.40
N GLU A 136 14.27 -9.35 -2.16
CA GLU A 136 15.11 -10.47 -1.75
C GLU A 136 14.36 -11.80 -1.92
N ILE A 137 13.10 -11.86 -1.49
CA ILE A 137 12.20 -13.00 -1.73
C ILE A 137 12.09 -13.23 -3.23
N ARG A 138 11.81 -12.19 -4.03
CA ARG A 138 11.69 -12.30 -5.49
C ARG A 138 12.96 -12.86 -6.13
N ILE A 139 14.12 -12.32 -5.76
CA ILE A 139 15.44 -12.75 -6.25
C ILE A 139 15.71 -14.20 -5.87
N ARG A 140 15.52 -14.57 -4.59
CA ARG A 140 15.79 -15.93 -4.10
C ARG A 140 14.81 -16.95 -4.67
N MET A 141 13.53 -16.61 -4.79
CA MET A 141 12.53 -17.44 -5.46
C MET A 141 12.88 -17.64 -6.93
N ALA A 142 13.31 -16.60 -7.65
CA ALA A 142 13.76 -16.74 -9.02
C ALA A 142 15.00 -17.65 -9.14
N ALA A 143 15.95 -17.55 -8.20
CA ALA A 143 17.11 -18.43 -8.12
C ALA A 143 16.71 -19.90 -7.90
N ASN A 144 15.64 -20.13 -7.13
CA ASN A 144 15.08 -21.44 -6.83
C ASN A 144 14.00 -21.90 -7.82
N HIS A 145 13.98 -21.35 -9.03
CA HIS A 145 13.00 -21.71 -10.08
C HIS A 145 11.53 -21.64 -9.63
N GLY A 146 11.24 -20.71 -8.71
CA GLY A 146 9.90 -20.47 -8.19
C GLY A 146 9.44 -21.48 -7.14
N VAL A 147 10.28 -22.38 -6.63
CA VAL A 147 9.86 -23.36 -5.59
C VAL A 147 10.92 -23.50 -4.51
N VAL A 148 10.53 -23.32 -3.25
CA VAL A 148 11.40 -23.51 -2.09
C VAL A 148 10.67 -24.28 -0.99
N GLU A 149 11.32 -25.30 -0.45
CA GLU A 149 10.94 -25.95 0.80
C GLU A 149 11.78 -25.35 1.94
N PHE A 150 11.14 -25.07 3.07
CA PHE A 150 11.80 -24.51 4.25
C PHE A 150 11.14 -25.01 5.53
N VAL A 151 11.82 -24.86 6.66
CA VAL A 151 11.31 -25.26 7.97
C VAL A 151 10.98 -24.03 8.79
N TYR A 152 9.76 -23.96 9.33
CA TYR A 152 9.33 -22.95 10.30
C TYR A 152 8.73 -23.60 11.54
N ASN A 153 9.22 -23.22 12.72
CA ASN A 153 8.79 -23.80 14.01
C ASN A 153 8.77 -25.34 14.03
N GLY A 154 9.77 -25.97 13.39
CA GLY A 154 9.93 -27.43 13.34
C GLY A 154 8.93 -28.16 12.44
N ARG A 155 8.22 -27.44 11.55
CA ARG A 155 7.33 -28.01 10.55
C ARG A 155 7.84 -27.68 9.15
N ASP A 156 7.68 -28.63 8.23
CA ASP A 156 8.01 -28.45 6.83
C ASP A 156 6.98 -27.53 6.18
N CYS A 157 7.48 -26.58 5.39
CA CYS A 157 6.73 -25.57 4.67
C CYS A 157 7.17 -25.55 3.22
N ILE A 158 6.29 -25.06 2.35
CA ILE A 158 6.58 -24.85 0.94
C ILE A 158 6.14 -23.45 0.54
N PHE A 159 6.93 -22.82 -0.34
CA PHE A 159 6.52 -21.65 -1.11
C PHE A 159 6.78 -21.94 -2.58
N SER A 160 5.72 -21.92 -3.39
CA SER A 160 5.74 -22.10 -4.83
C SER A 160 5.09 -20.93 -5.55
N VAL A 161 5.74 -20.48 -6.61
CA VAL A 161 5.36 -19.38 -7.48
C VAL A 161 5.38 -19.92 -8.91
N SER A 162 4.21 -20.00 -9.54
CA SER A 162 4.04 -20.33 -10.95
C SER A 162 3.33 -19.20 -11.69
N GLU A 163 3.23 -19.29 -13.03
CA GLU A 163 2.62 -18.23 -13.84
C GLU A 163 1.17 -17.89 -13.43
N ASN A 164 0.42 -18.87 -12.92
CA ASN A 164 -1.02 -18.70 -12.63
C ASN A 164 -1.43 -19.18 -11.24
N ASP A 165 -0.49 -19.64 -10.42
CA ASP A 165 -0.79 -20.22 -9.12
C ASP A 165 0.35 -19.98 -8.14
N PHE A 166 -0.01 -19.46 -6.98
CA PHE A 166 0.91 -19.14 -5.89
C PHE A 166 0.48 -19.93 -4.68
N MET A 167 1.36 -20.81 -4.21
CA MET A 167 1.05 -21.72 -3.13
C MET A 167 2.04 -21.51 -1.99
N ILE A 168 1.53 -21.37 -0.77
CA ILE A 168 2.38 -21.23 0.41
C ILE A 168 1.70 -21.81 1.65
N GLY A 169 2.49 -22.37 2.56
CA GLY A 169 2.02 -22.83 3.87
C GLY A 169 2.84 -23.99 4.41
N TYR A 170 2.32 -24.61 5.47
CA TYR A 170 2.85 -25.89 5.95
C TYR A 170 2.52 -27.02 4.97
N LEU A 171 3.42 -27.97 4.83
CA LEU A 171 3.24 -29.10 3.91
C LEU A 171 1.95 -29.87 4.25
N GLY A 172 1.06 -30.03 3.28
CA GLY A 172 -0.28 -30.63 3.42
C GLY A 172 -1.39 -29.67 3.91
N TYR A 173 -1.09 -28.40 4.19
CA TYR A 173 -2.04 -27.35 4.57
C TYR A 173 -1.80 -26.05 3.79
N GLU A 174 -1.27 -26.18 2.58
CA GLU A 174 -0.95 -25.04 1.73
C GLU A 174 -2.22 -24.31 1.28
N LYS A 175 -2.10 -22.98 1.14
CA LYS A 175 -3.14 -22.17 0.50
C LYS A 175 -2.66 -21.69 -0.87
N HIS A 176 -3.61 -21.62 -1.79
CA HIS A 176 -3.44 -21.07 -3.12
C HIS A 176 -3.93 -19.62 -3.19
N PHE A 177 -3.20 -18.81 -3.93
CA PHE A 177 -3.48 -17.41 -4.13
C PHE A 177 -3.41 -17.09 -5.63
N PRO A 178 -4.28 -16.20 -6.12
CA PRO A 178 -4.22 -15.75 -7.50
C PRO A 178 -3.06 -14.78 -7.76
N ILE A 179 -2.49 -14.20 -6.69
CA ILE A 179 -1.49 -13.12 -6.73
C ILE A 179 -0.46 -13.40 -5.61
N PRO A 180 0.86 -13.34 -5.90
CA PRO A 180 1.90 -13.68 -4.92
C PRO A 180 1.89 -12.75 -3.72
N GLU A 181 1.60 -11.46 -3.93
CA GLU A 181 1.57 -10.48 -2.86
C GLU A 181 0.56 -10.87 -1.78
N PHE A 182 -0.59 -11.45 -2.13
CA PHE A 182 -1.59 -11.89 -1.15
C PHE A 182 -1.06 -13.02 -0.27
N ALA A 183 -0.30 -13.95 -0.87
CA ALA A 183 0.35 -15.03 -0.16
C ALA A 183 1.33 -14.51 0.91
N LEU A 184 2.01 -13.38 0.65
CA LEU A 184 2.99 -12.79 1.56
C LEU A 184 2.37 -12.17 2.82
N TYR A 185 1.11 -11.71 2.75
CA TYR A 185 0.39 -11.06 3.86
C TYR A 185 -0.61 -11.97 4.59
N GLU A 186 -0.91 -13.15 4.06
CA GLU A 186 -1.81 -14.09 4.74
C GLU A 186 -1.17 -14.62 6.03
N HIS A 187 -1.95 -14.69 7.11
CA HIS A 187 -1.51 -15.13 8.44
C HIS A 187 -1.43 -16.67 8.54
N LEU A 188 -0.55 -17.28 7.75
CA LEU A 188 -0.44 -18.74 7.60
C LEU A 188 0.44 -19.42 8.65
N PHE A 189 1.40 -18.69 9.23
CA PHE A 189 2.48 -19.26 10.02
C PHE A 189 2.33 -18.92 11.49
N ASP A 190 1.58 -19.76 12.23
CA ASP A 190 1.25 -19.54 13.65
C ASP A 190 0.66 -18.14 13.92
N GLY A 191 -0.21 -17.68 13.01
CA GLY A 191 -0.83 -16.36 13.06
C GLY A 191 0.08 -15.21 12.58
N LYS A 192 1.22 -15.52 11.96
CA LYS A 192 2.10 -14.54 11.30
C LYS A 192 2.07 -14.67 9.79
N THR A 193 2.42 -13.57 9.12
CA THR A 193 2.59 -13.50 7.68
C THR A 193 3.96 -14.02 7.24
N PHE A 194 4.13 -14.35 5.96
CA PHE A 194 5.44 -14.78 5.45
C PHE A 194 6.49 -13.67 5.60
N LEU A 195 6.11 -12.41 5.37
CA LEU A 195 7.00 -11.26 5.58
C LEU A 195 7.49 -11.15 7.02
N GLN A 196 6.63 -11.47 7.99
CA GLN A 196 6.97 -11.41 9.41
C GLN A 196 7.95 -12.51 9.84
N ILE A 197 7.97 -13.66 9.15
CA ILE A 197 8.87 -14.77 9.47
C ILE A 197 10.10 -14.82 8.57
N TRP A 198 10.24 -13.91 7.61
CA TRP A 198 11.29 -13.95 6.60
C TRP A 198 12.69 -14.02 7.20
N ASP A 199 13.00 -13.20 8.22
CA ASP A 199 14.30 -13.21 8.87
C ASP A 199 14.62 -14.56 9.55
N ASP A 200 13.60 -15.35 9.92
CA ASP A 200 13.77 -16.67 10.53
C ASP A 200 14.08 -17.76 9.48
N VAL A 201 13.67 -17.56 8.22
CA VAL A 201 13.70 -18.61 7.18
C VAL A 201 14.58 -18.29 5.99
N LYS A 202 14.95 -17.03 5.75
CA LYS A 202 15.64 -16.57 4.53
C LYS A 202 16.93 -17.33 4.21
N ASP A 203 17.68 -17.77 5.22
CA ASP A 203 18.95 -18.48 5.01
C ASP A 203 18.76 -19.90 4.46
N GLN A 204 17.53 -20.41 4.46
CA GLN A 204 17.14 -21.69 3.86
C GLN A 204 16.84 -21.56 2.36
N PHE A 205 16.70 -20.33 1.84
CA PHE A 205 16.47 -20.03 0.44
C PHE A 205 17.83 -19.79 -0.24
N VAL A 206 18.54 -20.88 -0.56
CA VAL A 206 19.89 -20.88 -1.18
C VAL A 206 19.80 -20.89 -2.69
#